data_AF-A0AAD0GF89-F1
#
_entry.id   AF-A0AAD0GF89-F1
#
_cell.length_a   1.000
_cell.length_b   1.000
_cell.length_c   1.000
_cell.angle_alpha   90.00
_cell.angle_beta   90.00
_cell.angle_gamma   90.00
#
_symmetry.space_group_name_H-M   'P 1'
#
loop_
_entity.id
_entity.type
_entity.pdbx_description
1 polymer ?
#
loop_
_entity_poly.entity_id
_entity_poly.type
_entity_poly.pdbx_seq_one_letter_code
_entity_poly.pdbx_strand_id
1 'polypeptide(L)'
;MVTNEDVITWYCEKFNKPALFTRKSWPVTLDTSLSTGDYVWASETGADIMREYFQRFDVDPANFDFYRYWPEETFILYSLFTSGKDDDEPEPLTLRMLSESAKAGRWLYD
;
A
#
# COMPACT_ATOMS: atom_id res chain seq x y z
N MET A 1 -15.95 0.58 -15.50
CA MET A 1 -15.90 0.51 -14.02
C MET A 1 -14.58 -0.13 -13.65
N VAL A 2 -13.88 0.39 -12.65
CA VAL A 2 -12.62 -0.24 -12.18
C VAL A 2 -12.95 -1.56 -11.47
N THR A 3 -12.21 -2.62 -11.77
CA THR A 3 -12.37 -3.93 -11.11
C THR A 3 -11.25 -4.19 -10.11
N ASN A 4 -11.41 -5.23 -9.28
CA ASN A 4 -10.36 -5.65 -8.35
C ASN A 4 -9.10 -6.10 -9.12
N GLU A 5 -9.34 -6.78 -10.23
CA GLU A 5 -8.33 -7.31 -11.13
C GLU A 5 -7.52 -6.19 -11.79
N ASP A 6 -8.15 -5.06 -12.15
CA ASP A 6 -7.45 -3.90 -12.71
C ASP A 6 -6.39 -3.33 -11.75
N VAL A 7 -6.76 -3.18 -10.47
CA VAL A 7 -5.85 -2.64 -9.43
C VAL A 7 -4.73 -3.62 -9.13
N ILE A 8 -5.05 -4.91 -8.97
CA ILE A 8 -4.03 -5.94 -8.73
C ILE A 8 -3.08 -6.05 -9.92
N THR A 9 -3.60 -6.04 -11.15
CA THR A 9 -2.79 -6.13 -12.37
C THR A 9 -1.85 -4.94 -12.47
N TRP A 10 -2.36 -3.72 -12.32
CA TRP A 10 -1.54 -2.50 -12.32
C TRP A 10 -0.44 -2.54 -11.25
N TYR A 11 -0.79 -2.92 -10.02
CA TYR A 11 0.19 -3.01 -8.94
C TYR A 11 1.28 -4.05 -9.23
N CYS A 12 0.88 -5.23 -9.71
CA CYS A 12 1.81 -6.28 -10.10
C CYS A 12 2.73 -5.86 -11.26
N GLU A 13 2.17 -5.19 -12.26
CA GLU A 13 2.93 -4.70 -13.41
C GLU A 13 3.89 -3.58 -13.06
N LYS A 14 3.61 -2.74 -12.05
CA LYS A 14 4.46 -1.59 -11.72
C LYS A 14 5.45 -1.90 -10.60
N PHE A 15 4.98 -2.53 -9.54
CA PHE A 15 5.69 -2.60 -8.26
C PHE A 15 6.07 -4.03 -7.85
N ASN A 16 5.37 -5.06 -8.33
CA ASN A 16 5.68 -6.46 -8.04
C ASN A 16 6.13 -7.24 -9.31
N LYS A 17 6.98 -6.62 -10.13
CA LYS A 17 7.57 -7.29 -11.30
C LYS A 17 8.54 -8.40 -10.82
N PRO A 18 8.47 -9.61 -11.40
CA PRO A 18 9.46 -10.63 -11.11
C PRO A 18 10.85 -10.14 -11.56
N ALA A 19 11.85 -10.32 -10.69
CA ALA A 19 13.22 -9.94 -11.05
C ALA A 19 13.70 -10.79 -12.24
N LEU A 20 14.55 -10.20 -13.09
CA LEU A 20 14.94 -10.76 -14.40
C LEU A 20 15.49 -12.20 -14.34
N PHE A 21 16.02 -12.61 -13.17
CA PHE A 21 16.57 -13.95 -12.93
C PHE A 21 15.70 -14.86 -12.04
N THR A 22 14.73 -14.31 -11.31
CA THR A 22 13.80 -15.06 -10.47
C THR A 22 12.37 -14.83 -10.94
N ARG A 23 11.73 -15.86 -11.50
CA ARG A 23 10.30 -15.87 -11.87
C ARG A 23 9.33 -15.74 -10.68
N LYS A 24 9.80 -15.40 -9.49
CA LYS A 24 8.98 -15.33 -8.28
C LYS A 24 8.73 -13.87 -7.94
N SER A 25 7.55 -13.37 -8.30
CA SER A 25 6.89 -12.29 -7.57
C SER A 25 6.27 -12.89 -6.30
N TRP A 26 6.06 -12.08 -5.27
CA TRP A 26 5.28 -12.56 -4.11
C TRP A 26 3.80 -12.70 -4.49
N PRO A 27 3.07 -13.62 -3.83
CA PRO A 27 1.63 -13.73 -4.04
C PRO A 27 0.94 -12.43 -3.61
N VAL A 28 0.16 -11.85 -4.52
CA VAL A 28 -0.61 -10.63 -4.27
C VAL A 28 -2.09 -10.98 -4.27
N THR A 29 -2.77 -10.61 -3.19
CA THR A 29 -4.22 -10.74 -3.01
C THR A 29 -4.79 -9.39 -2.56
N LEU A 30 -6.13 -9.27 -2.50
CA LEU A 30 -6.77 -8.03 -2.02
C LEU A 30 -6.42 -7.71 -0.57
N ASP A 31 -6.13 -8.73 0.23
CA ASP A 31 -5.78 -8.59 1.64
C ASP A 31 -4.27 -8.33 1.84
N THR A 32 -3.49 -8.26 0.77
CA THR A 32 -2.08 -7.85 0.84
C THR A 32 -2.00 -6.39 1.27
N SER A 33 -1.35 -6.16 2.40
CA SER A 33 -1.01 -4.83 2.92
C SER A 33 0.30 -4.34 2.32
N LEU A 34 0.38 -3.04 2.02
CA LEU A 34 1.55 -2.35 1.49
C LEU A 34 2.42 -1.74 2.59
N SER A 35 1.83 -1.44 3.75
CA SER A 35 2.47 -0.78 4.89
C SER A 35 2.82 -1.74 6.03
N THR A 36 2.18 -2.90 6.11
CA THR A 36 2.31 -3.85 7.23
C THR A 36 2.37 -5.31 6.77
N GLY A 37 2.78 -6.23 7.65
CA GLY A 37 2.85 -7.68 7.36
C GLY A 37 4.18 -8.13 6.75
N ASP A 38 4.15 -9.19 5.93
CA ASP A 38 5.35 -9.84 5.37
C ASP A 38 5.98 -9.08 4.17
N TYR A 39 5.23 -8.20 3.50
CA TYR A 39 5.62 -7.55 2.25
C TYR A 39 5.44 -6.02 2.34
N VAL A 40 6.26 -5.38 3.17
CA VAL A 40 6.18 -3.95 3.46
C VAL A 40 7.04 -3.13 2.50
N TRP A 41 6.46 -2.06 1.95
CA TRP A 41 7.20 -1.05 1.21
C TRP A 41 7.74 0.04 2.12
N ALA A 42 8.93 0.57 1.76
CA ALA A 42 9.43 1.81 2.34
C ALA A 42 8.47 2.96 2.05
N SER A 43 8.38 3.94 2.96
CA SER A 43 7.48 5.09 2.84
C SER A 43 7.67 5.87 1.53
N GLU A 44 8.91 6.00 1.06
CA GLU A 44 9.21 6.63 -0.24
C GLU A 44 8.53 5.90 -1.41
N THR A 45 8.56 4.55 -1.41
CA THR A 45 7.88 3.74 -2.43
C THR A 45 6.37 3.73 -2.23
N GLY A 46 5.89 3.68 -0.98
CA GLY A 46 4.47 3.80 -0.65
C GLY A 46 3.86 5.10 -1.16
N ALA A 47 4.56 6.23 -0.99
CA ALA A 47 4.13 7.52 -1.49
C ALA A 47 4.06 7.56 -3.03
N ASP A 48 5.02 6.92 -3.72
CA ASP A 48 4.99 6.80 -5.17
C ASP A 48 3.82 5.94 -5.67
N ILE A 49 3.57 4.78 -5.01
CA ILE A 49 2.43 3.91 -5.29
C ILE A 49 1.12 4.70 -5.15
N MET A 50 0.93 5.42 -4.04
CA MET A 50 -0.31 6.17 -3.80
C MET A 50 -0.49 7.32 -4.77
N ARG A 51 0.57 8.05 -5.08
CA ARG A 51 0.53 9.12 -6.10
C ARG A 51 0.14 8.59 -7.48
N GLU A 52 0.79 7.51 -7.94
CA GLU A 52 0.44 6.89 -9.23
C GLU A 52 -0.98 6.32 -9.19
N TYR A 53 -1.41 5.73 -8.07
CA TYR A 53 -2.76 5.18 -7.89
C TYR A 53 -3.84 6.26 -8.06
N PHE A 54 -3.75 7.37 -7.32
CA PHE A 54 -4.74 8.46 -7.40
C PHE A 54 -4.84 9.03 -8.82
N GLN A 55 -3.69 9.21 -9.47
CA GLN A 55 -3.64 9.69 -10.86
C GLN A 55 -4.19 8.66 -11.86
N ARG A 56 -3.86 7.38 -11.70
CA ARG A 56 -4.20 6.32 -12.66
C ARG A 56 -5.69 5.99 -12.67
N PHE A 57 -6.30 5.96 -11.49
CA PHE A 57 -7.69 5.54 -11.30
C PHE A 57 -8.65 6.72 -11.11
N ASP A 58 -8.17 7.96 -11.23
CA ASP A 58 -8.97 9.18 -11.05
C ASP A 58 -9.70 9.17 -9.69
N VAL A 59 -8.95 8.86 -8.63
CA VAL A 59 -9.49 8.76 -7.27
C VAL A 59 -9.24 10.08 -6.57
N ASP A 60 -10.32 10.73 -6.14
CA ASP A 60 -10.22 11.90 -5.27
C ASP A 60 -9.59 11.49 -3.93
N PRO A 61 -8.44 12.05 -3.53
CA PRO A 61 -7.78 11.66 -2.29
C PRO A 61 -8.56 12.10 -1.05
N ALA A 62 -9.52 13.03 -1.16
CA ALA A 62 -10.30 13.56 -0.03
C ALA A 62 -9.41 13.90 1.20
N ASN A 63 -9.61 13.19 2.31
CA ASN A 63 -8.82 13.32 3.56
C ASN A 63 -7.74 12.24 3.71
N PHE A 64 -7.25 11.65 2.62
CA PHE A 64 -6.21 10.63 2.69
C PHE A 64 -5.00 11.13 3.47
N ASP A 65 -4.76 10.49 4.62
CA ASP A 65 -3.58 10.75 5.45
C ASP A 65 -2.58 9.60 5.28
N PHE A 66 -1.47 9.92 4.62
CA PHE A 66 -0.39 8.97 4.36
C PHE A 66 0.25 8.44 5.66
N TYR A 67 0.33 9.28 6.68
CA TYR A 67 1.06 8.98 7.91
C TYR A 67 0.36 7.97 8.81
N ARG A 68 -0.93 7.72 8.58
CA ARG A 68 -1.66 6.61 9.22
C ARG A 68 -1.15 5.24 8.80
N TYR A 69 -0.67 5.15 7.57
CA TYR A 69 -0.13 3.92 6.99
C TYR A 69 1.39 3.87 7.11
N TRP A 70 2.07 5.01 7.00
CA TRP A 70 3.53 5.13 7.16
C TRP A 70 3.87 6.28 8.13
N PRO A 71 3.85 6.04 9.45
CA PRO A 71 4.20 7.06 10.43
C PRO A 71 5.63 7.55 10.24
N GLU A 72 5.85 8.85 10.49
CA GLU A 72 7.11 9.58 10.18
C GLU A 72 8.33 9.04 10.96
N GLU A 73 8.11 8.25 12.02
CA GLU A 73 9.13 7.77 12.96
C GLU A 73 9.36 6.25 13.00
N THR A 74 9.46 5.52 11.88
CA THR A 74 9.92 4.11 11.96
C THR A 74 10.75 3.63 10.77
N PHE A 75 11.91 4.24 10.51
CA PHE A 75 12.93 3.55 9.69
C PHE A 75 14.15 3.09 10.52
N ILE A 76 14.45 1.81 10.34
CA ILE A 76 15.68 1.06 10.66
C ILE A 76 15.84 0.53 12.10
N LEU A 77 15.45 1.23 13.17
CA LEU A 77 15.77 0.76 14.54
C LEU A 77 14.65 0.04 15.29
N TYR A 78 13.38 0.31 14.98
CA TYR A 78 12.23 -0.21 15.75
C TYR A 78 12.06 -1.74 15.64
N SER A 79 12.26 -2.32 14.45
CA SER A 79 12.17 -3.78 14.27
C SER A 79 13.21 -4.58 15.07
N LEU A 80 14.28 -3.93 15.57
CA LEU A 80 15.31 -4.57 16.38
C LEU A 80 15.11 -4.35 17.89
N PHE A 81 14.28 -3.40 18.34
CA PHE A 81 14.29 -2.96 19.74
C PHE A 81 12.96 -2.83 20.48
N THR A 82 11.80 -2.95 19.86
CA THR A 82 10.54 -2.66 20.57
C THR A 82 9.69 -3.89 20.83
N SER A 83 10.12 -4.68 21.82
CA SER A 83 9.16 -5.33 22.72
C SER A 83 8.59 -4.27 23.67
N GLY A 84 7.42 -3.75 23.33
CA GLY A 84 6.56 -3.01 24.25
C GLY A 84 6.75 -1.49 24.23
N LYS A 85 5.78 -0.81 23.64
CA LYS A 85 5.07 0.37 24.16
C LYS A 85 3.96 0.76 23.18
N ASP A 86 2.84 1.23 23.71
CA ASP A 86 1.73 1.93 23.05
C ASP A 86 2.26 3.09 22.17
N ASP A 87 2.69 2.79 20.96
CA ASP A 87 3.01 3.77 19.91
C ASP A 87 2.22 3.31 18.68
N ASP A 88 1.31 4.16 18.19
CA ASP A 88 0.27 3.86 17.21
C ASP A 88 0.74 2.92 16.10
N GLU A 89 0.30 1.65 16.18
CA GLU A 89 0.68 0.64 15.21
C GLU A 89 0.11 1.04 13.85
N PRO A 90 0.93 1.09 12.77
CA PRO A 90 0.49 1.60 11.49
C PRO A 90 -0.72 0.82 10.97
N GLU A 91 -1.72 1.54 10.47
CA GLU A 91 -2.87 0.91 9.86
C GLU A 91 -2.45 0.15 8.58
N PRO A 92 -3.05 -1.02 8.31
CA PRO A 92 -2.75 -1.76 7.08
C PRO A 92 -3.36 -1.06 5.87
N LEU A 93 -2.54 -0.62 4.91
CA LEU A 93 -3.00 -0.15 3.61
C LEU A 93 -3.12 -1.33 2.65
N THR A 94 -4.33 -1.83 2.41
CA THR A 94 -4.54 -3.03 1.59
C THR A 94 -4.95 -2.73 0.14
N LEU A 95 -4.68 -3.67 -0.77
CA LEU A 95 -5.17 -3.56 -2.15
C LEU A 95 -6.69 -3.57 -2.25
N ARG A 96 -7.39 -4.14 -1.26
CA ARG A 96 -8.83 -4.05 -1.10
C ARG A 96 -9.26 -2.59 -0.97
N MET A 97 -8.64 -1.81 -0.09
CA MET A 97 -8.94 -0.38 0.08
C MET A 97 -8.71 0.41 -1.21
N LEU A 98 -7.63 0.10 -1.94
CA LEU A 98 -7.37 0.69 -3.25
C LEU A 98 -8.48 0.31 -4.25
N SER A 99 -8.92 -0.93 -4.28
CA SER A 99 -9.96 -1.39 -5.20
C SER A 99 -11.33 -0.78 -4.92
N GLU A 100 -11.72 -0.66 -3.65
CA GLU A 100 -13.00 -0.07 -3.25
C GLU A 100 -13.02 1.44 -3.51
N SER A 101 -11.94 2.14 -3.18
CA SER A 101 -11.81 3.57 -3.46
C SER A 101 -11.75 3.88 -4.96
N ALA A 102 -11.10 3.02 -5.76
CA ALA A 102 -11.06 3.17 -7.22
C ALA A 102 -12.43 2.95 -7.88
N LYS A 103 -13.24 2.03 -7.34
CA LYS A 103 -14.62 1.85 -7.78
C LYS A 103 -15.51 3.04 -7.42
N ALA A 104 -15.26 3.67 -6.28
CA ALA A 104 -16.01 4.82 -5.81
C ALA A 104 -15.57 6.16 -6.44
N GLY A 105 -14.37 6.21 -7.03
CA GLY A 105 -13.76 7.45 -7.54
C GLY A 105 -13.31 8.42 -6.46
N ARG A 106 -13.23 7.97 -5.20
CA ARG A 106 -12.78 8.76 -4.05
C ARG A 106 -12.23 7.85 -2.96
N TRP A 107 -11.35 8.37 -2.13
CA TRP A 107 -10.86 7.68 -0.96
C TRP A 107 -11.99 7.43 0.06
N LEU A 108 -12.08 6.21 0.58
CA LEU A 108 -13.19 5.78 1.46
C LEU A 108 -12.79 5.59 2.93
N TYR A 109 -11.50 5.70 3.27
CA TYR A 109 -10.97 5.32 4.57
C TYR A 109 -10.32 6.53 5.26
N ASP A 110 -11.13 7.30 5.96
CA ASP A 110 -10.71 8.37 6.87
C ASP A 110 -10.82 7.92 8.33
#